data_AF-A0A2H9TNY4-F1
#
_entry.id   AF-A0A2H9TNY4-F1
#
_cell.length_a   1.000
_cell.length_b   1.000
_cell.length_c   1.000
_cell.angle_alpha   90.00
_cell.angle_beta   90.00
_cell.angle_gamma   90.00
#
_symmetry.space_group_name_H-M   'P 1'
#
loop_
_entity.id
_entity.type
_entity.pdbx_description
1 polymer ?
#
loop_
_entity_poly.entity_id
_entity_poly.type
_entity_poly.pdbx_seq_one_letter_code
_entity_poly.pdbx_strand_id
1 'polypeptide(L)'
;MNNLIMIAILYFAYLSLVGTFKIKICPKHLLRTVDYITLDVIFQTFSLELDHVIPIVRMLRYPWYDFNQHYVQYTETLARFDGLKKLSIFEELHPALFPTTKLLTNPLIAALFFPHGQPYFGNLLIPYREPDGEWQLDKETLLSMFVHAGRNLSKMECSKFLETFFENIDSERTAVLFDSLRGHMTPFLFTIFMMHSSPAVLLPLADSYIQESMNDNVESCLRFMIVSRTTLMPGQPIGDLSPITCSALLKSPVHPSKVKVSVELLQGMLQVGPSRNDFSFWETFAVFLVVMLRKPNVNEVAVSQIATEFLNVVPSRALCPMTATWLFTAISESYPSLNGIIKKKFETRFWPPMQLSLLDRLALWMRDGPLMVDGVRSLYCTVDEFLDMLSWSLRKFPINNVGYFEGDGSRRLQDIHIEHARAYIRSGRECYTNKRVLLITAWIYLLAEGQKLNFGKFFTEFQNAQDWSKVRICGSLLEPQVLHALETWSISVFFTPMELRQLVDFDFVTP
;
A
#
# COMPACT_ATOMS: atom_id res chain seq x y z
N MET A 1 -40.66 9.23 -12.16
CA MET A 1 -40.77 8.86 -10.73
C MET A 1 -41.69 7.68 -10.46
N ASN A 2 -42.86 7.55 -11.11
CA ASN A 2 -43.81 6.46 -10.82
C ASN A 2 -43.30 5.03 -11.14
N ASN A 3 -42.37 4.86 -12.09
CA ASN A 3 -41.80 3.54 -12.43
C ASN A 3 -40.70 3.07 -11.46
N LEU A 4 -39.99 3.96 -10.78
CA LEU A 4 -38.90 3.61 -9.85
C LEU A 4 -39.44 3.20 -8.47
N ILE A 5 -40.51 3.86 -8.01
CA ILE A 5 -41.23 3.47 -6.79
C ILE A 5 -41.96 2.14 -7.01
N MET A 6 -42.51 1.91 -8.21
CA MET A 6 -43.13 0.62 -8.56
C MET A 6 -42.11 -0.51 -8.67
N ILE A 7 -40.89 -0.25 -9.18
CA ILE A 7 -39.79 -1.22 -9.17
C ILE A 7 -39.27 -1.46 -7.76
N ALA A 8 -39.17 -0.45 -6.89
CA ALA A 8 -38.73 -0.63 -5.50
C ALA A 8 -39.76 -1.39 -4.65
N ILE A 9 -41.06 -1.12 -4.84
CA ILE A 9 -42.15 -1.83 -4.16
C ILE A 9 -42.30 -3.25 -4.72
N LEU A 10 -42.15 -3.47 -6.04
CA LEU A 10 -42.07 -4.81 -6.62
C LEU A 10 -40.78 -5.53 -6.18
N TYR A 11 -39.64 -4.86 -6.03
CA TYR A 11 -38.39 -5.45 -5.56
C TYR A 11 -38.48 -5.88 -4.09
N PHE A 12 -39.08 -5.05 -3.22
CA PHE A 12 -39.34 -5.41 -1.82
C PHE A 12 -40.43 -6.48 -1.65
N ALA A 13 -41.51 -6.43 -2.44
CA ALA A 13 -42.58 -7.43 -2.41
C ALA A 13 -42.19 -8.75 -3.11
N TYR A 14 -41.21 -8.73 -4.02
CA TYR A 14 -40.66 -9.92 -4.67
C TYR A 14 -39.51 -10.53 -3.86
N LEU A 15 -38.74 -9.73 -3.10
CA LEU A 15 -37.76 -10.22 -2.11
C LEU A 15 -38.40 -11.02 -0.97
N SER A 16 -39.66 -10.77 -0.63
CA SER A 16 -40.41 -11.58 0.33
C SER A 16 -41.02 -12.85 -0.26
N LEU A 17 -40.98 -13.04 -1.59
CA LEU A 17 -41.64 -14.15 -2.30
C LEU A 17 -40.72 -15.01 -3.18
N VAL A 18 -39.47 -14.60 -3.46
CA VAL A 18 -38.57 -15.32 -4.36
C VAL A 18 -37.28 -15.78 -3.68
N GLY A 19 -37.08 -17.09 -3.71
CA GLY A 19 -35.84 -17.76 -3.35
C GLY A 19 -34.69 -17.32 -4.27
N THR A 20 -33.58 -16.93 -3.64
CA THR A 20 -32.21 -16.88 -4.19
C THR A 20 -32.07 -16.49 -5.67
N PHE A 21 -31.61 -15.27 -5.95
CA PHE A 21 -31.18 -14.87 -7.29
C PHE A 21 -29.73 -15.23 -7.57
N LYS A 22 -29.46 -15.80 -8.74
CA LYS A 22 -28.09 -16.04 -9.24
C LYS A 22 -27.71 -14.97 -10.26
N ILE A 23 -26.74 -14.13 -9.91
CA ILE A 23 -26.24 -13.06 -10.80
C ILE A 23 -24.89 -13.47 -11.36
N LYS A 24 -24.71 -13.40 -12.69
CA LYS A 24 -23.40 -13.54 -13.33
C LYS A 24 -22.77 -12.15 -13.43
N ILE A 25 -21.74 -11.92 -12.62
CA ILE A 25 -21.14 -10.59 -12.48
C ILE A 25 -19.83 -10.51 -13.26
N CYS A 26 -19.71 -9.51 -14.13
CA CYS A 26 -18.41 -9.01 -14.60
C CYS A 26 -18.01 -7.81 -13.72
N PRO A 27 -16.89 -7.86 -12.97
CA PRO A 27 -16.52 -6.79 -12.03
C PRO A 27 -16.50 -5.40 -12.69
N LYS A 28 -15.91 -5.28 -13.88
CA LYS A 28 -15.90 -4.02 -14.65
C LYS A 28 -17.30 -3.51 -15.00
N HIS A 29 -18.24 -4.41 -15.31
CA HIS A 29 -19.62 -4.02 -15.59
C HIS A 29 -20.34 -3.57 -14.32
N LEU A 30 -20.12 -4.29 -13.21
CA LEU A 30 -20.68 -3.95 -11.90
C LEU A 30 -20.28 -2.53 -11.50
N LEU A 31 -18.98 -2.22 -11.50
CA LEU A 31 -18.45 -0.89 -11.17
C LEU A 31 -19.08 0.25 -11.97
N ARG A 32 -19.59 -0.01 -13.18
CA ARG A 32 -20.21 1.00 -14.04
C ARG A 32 -21.72 1.11 -13.90
N THR A 33 -22.37 0.15 -13.23
CA THR A 33 -23.83 -0.01 -13.26
C THR A 33 -24.49 0.00 -11.90
N VAL A 34 -23.74 -0.10 -10.81
CA VAL A 34 -24.27 -0.03 -9.45
C VAL A 34 -23.70 1.17 -8.68
N ASP A 35 -24.44 1.67 -7.69
CA ASP A 35 -23.92 2.62 -6.72
C ASP A 35 -23.14 1.93 -5.60
N TYR A 36 -22.47 2.77 -4.83
CA TYR A 36 -21.81 2.40 -3.59
C TYR A 36 -22.74 1.61 -2.66
N ILE A 37 -23.96 2.10 -2.43
CA ILE A 37 -24.93 1.46 -1.53
C ILE A 37 -25.31 0.05 -1.99
N THR A 38 -25.53 -0.13 -3.30
CA THR A 38 -25.85 -1.43 -3.89
C THR A 38 -24.67 -2.39 -3.79
N LEU A 39 -23.43 -1.93 -4.00
CA LEU A 39 -22.25 -2.76 -3.76
C LEU A 39 -22.17 -3.22 -2.31
N ASP A 40 -22.39 -2.32 -1.36
CA ASP A 40 -22.38 -2.65 0.05
C ASP A 40 -23.46 -3.68 0.38
N VAL A 41 -24.68 -3.52 -0.14
CA VAL A 41 -25.76 -4.51 0.03
C VAL A 41 -25.37 -5.87 -0.55
N ILE A 42 -24.71 -5.92 -1.72
CA ILE A 42 -24.21 -7.18 -2.28
C ILE A 42 -23.23 -7.85 -1.31
N PHE A 43 -22.26 -7.11 -0.77
CA PHE A 43 -21.29 -7.63 0.18
C PHE A 43 -21.88 -7.98 1.56
N GLN A 44 -23.00 -7.36 1.94
CA GLN A 44 -23.73 -7.68 3.17
C GLN A 44 -24.62 -8.93 3.04
N THR A 45 -25.10 -9.24 1.83
CA THR A 45 -26.19 -10.22 1.63
C THR A 45 -25.81 -11.47 0.84
N PHE A 46 -24.60 -11.55 0.27
CA PHE A 46 -24.19 -12.73 -0.51
C PHE A 46 -24.24 -14.03 0.32
N SER A 47 -24.62 -15.14 -0.33
CA SER A 47 -24.65 -16.47 0.29
C SER A 47 -23.25 -16.95 0.67
N LEU A 48 -23.11 -17.50 1.87
CA LEU A 48 -21.87 -18.04 2.42
C LEU A 48 -21.68 -19.54 2.11
N GLU A 49 -22.38 -20.04 1.10
CA GLU A 49 -22.09 -21.35 0.52
C GLU A 49 -20.82 -21.27 -0.33
N LEU A 50 -19.98 -22.30 -0.28
CA LEU A 50 -18.64 -22.29 -0.91
C LEU A 50 -18.70 -21.90 -2.40
N ASP A 51 -19.61 -22.49 -3.17
CA ASP A 51 -19.77 -22.23 -4.61
C ASP A 51 -20.13 -20.77 -4.93
N HIS A 52 -20.79 -20.07 -4.00
CA HIS A 52 -21.16 -18.66 -4.12
C HIS A 52 -20.04 -17.72 -3.66
N VAL A 53 -19.25 -18.16 -2.68
CA VAL A 53 -18.14 -17.41 -2.10
C VAL A 53 -16.95 -17.31 -3.06
N ILE A 54 -16.67 -18.35 -3.85
CA ILE A 54 -15.53 -18.35 -4.78
C ILE A 54 -15.57 -17.16 -5.77
N PRO A 55 -16.70 -16.86 -6.46
CA PRO A 55 -16.83 -15.65 -7.26
C PRO A 55 -16.61 -14.35 -6.47
N ILE A 56 -17.08 -14.26 -5.22
CA ILE A 56 -16.90 -13.09 -4.36
C ILE A 56 -15.41 -12.90 -4.03
N VAL A 57 -14.71 -13.96 -3.66
CA VAL A 57 -13.25 -13.92 -3.43
C VAL A 57 -12.48 -13.48 -4.67
N ARG A 58 -12.89 -13.93 -5.87
CA ARG A 58 -12.29 -13.45 -7.13
C ARG A 58 -12.54 -11.96 -7.35
N MET A 59 -13.71 -11.46 -6.97
CA MET A 59 -14.04 -10.04 -7.04
C MET A 59 -13.24 -9.22 -6.02
N LEU A 60 -13.07 -9.70 -4.78
CA LEU A 60 -12.24 -9.07 -3.76
C LEU A 60 -10.74 -9.02 -4.13
N ARG A 61 -10.29 -9.94 -5.00
CA ARG A 61 -8.93 -9.99 -5.56
C ARG A 61 -8.81 -9.30 -6.93
N TYR A 62 -9.82 -8.54 -7.36
CA TYR A 62 -9.82 -7.93 -8.69
C TYR A 62 -8.70 -6.87 -8.80
N PRO A 63 -7.78 -6.99 -9.77
CA PRO A 63 -6.57 -6.16 -9.78
C PRO A 63 -6.79 -4.71 -10.22
N TRP A 64 -7.99 -4.35 -10.67
CA TRP A 64 -8.28 -3.01 -11.23
C TRP A 64 -9.18 -2.15 -10.34
N TYR A 65 -9.64 -2.69 -9.20
CA TYR A 65 -10.47 -1.97 -8.24
C TYR A 65 -10.42 -2.64 -6.88
N ASP A 66 -10.24 -1.86 -5.82
CA ASP A 66 -10.28 -2.37 -4.46
C ASP A 66 -11.72 -2.62 -3.98
N PHE A 67 -12.25 -3.81 -4.23
CA PHE A 67 -13.55 -4.21 -3.70
C PHE A 67 -13.55 -4.47 -2.19
N ASN A 68 -12.38 -4.63 -1.55
CA ASN A 68 -12.33 -4.87 -0.10
C ASN A 68 -12.88 -3.67 0.66
N GLN A 69 -12.71 -2.45 0.15
CA GLN A 69 -13.25 -1.24 0.78
C GLN A 69 -14.75 -1.31 1.07
N HIS A 70 -15.53 -2.03 0.25
CA HIS A 70 -16.97 -2.23 0.48
C HIS A 70 -17.26 -3.38 1.45
N TYR A 71 -16.49 -4.46 1.35
CA TYR A 71 -16.70 -5.66 2.14
C TYR A 71 -16.33 -5.49 3.63
N VAL A 72 -15.27 -4.72 3.91
CA VAL A 72 -14.71 -4.60 5.27
C VAL A 72 -15.44 -3.61 6.18
N GLN A 73 -16.26 -2.72 5.60
CA GLN A 73 -16.98 -1.68 6.36
C GLN A 73 -18.14 -2.21 7.20
N TYR A 74 -18.65 -3.39 6.88
CA TYR A 74 -19.80 -3.96 7.57
C TYR A 74 -19.40 -4.84 8.75
N THR A 75 -20.08 -4.67 9.88
CA THR A 75 -20.02 -5.61 11.02
C THR A 75 -20.97 -6.78 10.77
N GLU A 76 -20.44 -8.01 10.76
CA GLU A 76 -21.19 -9.22 10.47
C GLU A 76 -22.22 -9.55 11.56
N THR A 77 -23.39 -10.07 11.12
CA THR A 77 -24.41 -10.56 12.04
C THR A 77 -24.09 -11.95 12.57
N LEU A 78 -24.71 -12.34 13.69
CA LEU A 78 -24.66 -13.71 14.21
C LEU A 78 -25.12 -14.75 13.17
N ALA A 79 -26.10 -14.42 12.34
CA ALA A 79 -26.58 -15.33 11.29
C ALA A 79 -25.52 -15.58 10.20
N ARG A 80 -24.78 -14.54 9.80
CA ARG A 80 -23.68 -14.68 8.82
C ARG A 80 -22.44 -15.32 9.44
N PHE A 81 -22.21 -15.10 10.73
CA PHE A 81 -21.09 -15.68 11.46
C PHE A 81 -21.02 -17.21 11.33
N ASP A 82 -22.14 -17.92 11.45
CA ASP A 82 -22.16 -19.38 11.31
C ASP A 82 -21.72 -19.85 9.91
N GLY A 83 -22.05 -19.10 8.86
CA GLY A 83 -21.58 -19.35 7.50
C GLY A 83 -20.08 -19.09 7.36
N LEU A 84 -19.60 -17.95 7.87
CA LEU A 84 -18.19 -17.57 7.84
C LEU A 84 -17.32 -18.55 8.63
N LYS A 85 -17.81 -19.04 9.77
CA LYS A 85 -17.17 -20.08 10.58
C LYS A 85 -17.04 -21.41 9.85
N LYS A 86 -17.98 -21.76 8.97
CA LYS A 86 -17.82 -22.95 8.10
C LYS A 86 -16.77 -22.71 7.03
N LEU A 87 -16.61 -21.47 6.57
CA LEU A 87 -15.64 -21.10 5.56
C LEU A 87 -14.22 -20.91 6.11
N SER A 88 -14.05 -20.74 7.42
CA SER A 88 -12.74 -20.54 8.07
C SER A 88 -11.86 -21.79 8.13
N ILE A 89 -12.35 -22.93 7.63
CA ILE A 89 -11.53 -24.14 7.44
C ILE A 89 -10.78 -24.13 6.10
N PHE A 90 -11.14 -23.25 5.16
CA PHE A 90 -10.55 -23.17 3.82
C PHE A 90 -9.46 -22.09 3.79
N GLU A 91 -8.22 -22.51 3.98
CA GLU A 91 -7.04 -21.65 4.13
C GLU A 91 -6.90 -20.63 2.98
N GLU A 92 -7.23 -21.04 1.76
CA GLU A 92 -7.12 -20.23 0.54
C GLU A 92 -8.09 -19.03 0.51
N LEU A 93 -9.16 -19.07 1.32
CA LEU A 93 -10.14 -18.00 1.43
C LEU A 93 -9.71 -16.93 2.44
N HIS A 94 -8.79 -17.25 3.37
CA HIS A 94 -8.49 -16.39 4.51
C HIS A 94 -8.01 -14.99 4.11
N PRO A 95 -7.05 -14.82 3.18
CA PRO A 95 -6.58 -13.49 2.82
C PRO A 95 -7.66 -12.57 2.23
N ALA A 96 -8.73 -13.12 1.65
CA ALA A 96 -9.76 -12.33 0.98
C ALA A 96 -11.02 -12.14 1.85
N LEU A 97 -11.48 -13.17 2.56
CA LEU A 97 -12.70 -13.08 3.38
C LEU A 97 -12.44 -12.56 4.79
N PHE A 98 -11.22 -12.73 5.30
CA PHE A 98 -10.85 -12.34 6.65
C PHE A 98 -9.66 -11.38 6.63
N PRO A 99 -9.63 -10.34 5.78
CA PRO A 99 -8.50 -9.42 5.74
C PRO A 99 -8.35 -8.69 7.07
N THR A 100 -7.16 -8.16 7.36
CA THR A 100 -6.83 -7.48 8.62
C THR A 100 -7.90 -6.47 9.03
N THR A 101 -8.35 -5.60 8.12
CA THR A 101 -9.40 -4.61 8.42
C THR A 101 -10.70 -5.25 8.88
N LYS A 102 -11.12 -6.37 8.27
CA LYS A 102 -12.35 -7.08 8.67
C LYS A 102 -12.21 -7.68 10.06
N LEU A 103 -11.05 -8.27 10.37
CA LEU A 103 -10.77 -8.83 11.69
C LEU A 103 -10.77 -7.74 12.76
N LEU A 104 -10.16 -6.58 12.49
CA LEU A 104 -10.11 -5.43 13.41
C LEU A 104 -11.49 -4.84 13.73
N THR A 105 -12.44 -4.89 12.80
CA THR A 105 -13.80 -4.34 12.96
C THR A 105 -14.84 -5.38 13.37
N ASN A 106 -14.48 -6.66 13.45
CA ASN A 106 -15.40 -7.75 13.75
C ASN A 106 -14.83 -8.70 14.82
N PRO A 107 -15.08 -8.42 16.11
CA PRO A 107 -14.54 -9.22 17.21
C PRO A 107 -14.95 -10.69 17.15
N LEU A 108 -16.17 -10.98 16.74
CA LEU A 108 -16.65 -12.36 16.58
C LEU A 108 -15.82 -13.14 15.57
N ILE A 109 -15.48 -12.53 14.43
CA ILE A 109 -14.69 -13.18 13.39
C ILE A 109 -13.24 -13.33 13.84
N ALA A 110 -12.65 -12.30 14.45
CA ALA A 110 -11.31 -12.39 15.01
C ALA A 110 -11.20 -13.52 16.05
N ALA A 111 -12.24 -13.69 16.88
CA ALA A 111 -12.34 -14.76 17.88
C ALA A 111 -12.32 -16.17 17.28
N LEU A 112 -12.63 -16.35 15.98
CA LEU A 112 -12.51 -17.65 15.31
C LEU A 112 -11.06 -18.12 15.21
N PHE A 113 -10.13 -17.17 15.08
CA PHE A 113 -8.73 -17.43 14.81
C PHE A 113 -7.84 -17.18 16.03
N PHE A 114 -8.24 -16.26 16.92
CA PHE A 114 -7.44 -15.76 18.03
C PHE A 114 -8.31 -15.68 19.31
N PRO A 115 -7.81 -15.92 20.55
CA PRO A 115 -6.46 -16.32 20.98
C PRO A 115 -6.18 -17.83 21.00
N HIS A 116 -7.23 -18.67 20.92
CA HIS A 116 -7.14 -20.14 20.95
C HIS A 116 -7.84 -20.81 19.75
N GLY A 117 -8.06 -20.04 18.69
CA GLY A 117 -8.88 -20.39 17.54
C GLY A 117 -8.19 -21.28 16.51
N GLN A 118 -8.80 -21.36 15.33
CA GLN A 118 -8.31 -22.10 14.18
C GLN A 118 -7.04 -21.45 13.59
N PRO A 119 -6.16 -22.22 12.92
CA PRO A 119 -5.04 -21.67 12.19
C PRO A 119 -5.49 -20.61 11.17
N TYR A 120 -4.87 -19.44 11.22
CA TYR A 120 -5.08 -18.36 10.26
C TYR A 120 -3.93 -18.33 9.25
N PHE A 121 -4.25 -18.10 7.97
CA PHE A 121 -3.30 -18.19 6.86
C PHE A 121 -3.22 -16.90 6.04
N GLY A 122 -4.02 -15.89 6.41
CA GLY A 122 -3.91 -14.55 5.84
C GLY A 122 -2.68 -13.81 6.37
N ASN A 123 -2.19 -12.85 5.60
CA ASN A 123 -1.09 -11.99 6.02
C ASN A 123 -1.66 -10.74 6.68
N LEU A 124 -1.41 -10.57 7.98
CA LEU A 124 -1.89 -9.39 8.72
C LEU A 124 -1.10 -8.11 8.39
N LEU A 125 0.06 -8.26 7.75
CA LEU A 125 1.04 -7.18 7.49
C LEU A 125 1.01 -6.69 6.03
N ILE A 126 -0.13 -6.82 5.35
CA ILE A 126 -0.36 -6.21 4.03
C ILE A 126 -0.85 -4.77 4.17
N PRO A 127 -0.71 -3.91 3.14
CA PRO A 127 -1.33 -2.60 3.14
C PRO A 127 -2.84 -2.77 3.33
N TYR A 128 -3.39 -2.02 4.27
CA TYR A 128 -4.81 -1.99 4.53
C TYR A 128 -5.26 -0.54 4.68
N ARG A 129 -6.52 -0.28 4.35
CA ARG A 129 -7.14 0.98 4.72
C ARG A 129 -7.52 0.88 6.17
N GLU A 130 -7.03 1.84 6.97
CA GLU A 130 -7.48 1.95 8.35
C GLU A 130 -9.00 2.01 8.36
N PRO A 131 -9.66 1.21 9.22
CA PRO A 131 -11.09 1.24 9.31
C PRO A 131 -11.54 2.64 9.78
N ASP A 132 -12.65 3.13 9.22
CA ASP A 132 -13.31 4.31 9.73
C ASP A 132 -13.90 3.99 11.11
N GLY A 133 -13.13 4.22 12.18
CA GLY A 133 -13.56 4.02 13.56
C GLY A 133 -12.53 3.34 14.47
N GLU A 134 -12.90 3.16 15.73
CA GLU A 134 -12.08 2.49 16.74
C GLU A 134 -12.04 0.97 16.52
N TRP A 135 -10.90 0.37 16.84
CA TRP A 135 -10.77 -1.08 16.87
C TRP A 135 -11.69 -1.66 17.94
N GLN A 136 -12.55 -2.60 17.57
CA GLN A 136 -13.56 -3.16 18.48
C GLN A 136 -13.06 -4.38 19.27
N LEU A 137 -11.78 -4.71 19.13
CA LEU A 137 -11.20 -5.93 19.68
C LEU A 137 -10.78 -5.74 21.14
N ASP A 138 -10.99 -6.79 21.93
CA ASP A 138 -10.38 -6.85 23.26
C ASP A 138 -8.85 -6.97 23.14
N LYS A 139 -8.16 -6.59 24.22
CA LYS A 139 -6.70 -6.53 24.23
C LYS A 139 -6.02 -7.90 24.06
N GLU A 140 -6.67 -8.99 24.45
CA GLU A 140 -6.11 -10.35 24.36
C GLU A 140 -6.17 -10.86 22.92
N THR A 141 -7.30 -10.65 22.25
CA THR A 141 -7.47 -10.93 20.82
C THR A 141 -6.47 -10.14 19.99
N LEU A 142 -6.32 -8.83 20.26
CA LEU A 142 -5.31 -7.98 19.61
C LEU A 142 -3.90 -8.51 19.82
N LEU A 143 -3.52 -8.85 21.07
CA LEU A 143 -2.19 -9.39 21.36
C LEU A 143 -1.93 -10.69 20.60
N SER A 144 -2.91 -11.59 20.53
CA SER A 144 -2.77 -12.86 19.80
C SER A 144 -2.68 -12.64 18.28
N MET A 145 -3.46 -11.72 17.71
CA MET A 145 -3.32 -11.29 16.32
C MET A 145 -1.91 -10.78 16.04
N PHE A 146 -1.35 -9.98 16.94
CA PHE A 146 0.00 -9.47 16.78
C PHE A 146 1.05 -10.59 16.88
N VAL A 147 0.97 -11.47 17.89
CA VAL A 147 1.89 -12.61 18.02
C VAL A 147 1.85 -13.46 16.74
N HIS A 148 0.66 -13.62 16.14
CA HIS A 148 0.49 -14.26 14.85
C HIS A 148 1.17 -13.48 13.71
N ALA A 149 0.98 -12.16 13.64
CA ALA A 149 1.64 -11.29 12.67
C ALA A 149 3.18 -11.36 12.79
N GLY A 150 3.70 -11.46 14.02
CA GLY A 150 5.12 -11.66 14.34
C GLY A 150 5.75 -12.86 13.62
N ARG A 151 5.01 -13.97 13.50
CA ARG A 151 5.46 -15.17 12.77
C ARG A 151 5.53 -14.97 11.26
N ASN A 152 4.90 -13.92 10.74
CA ASN A 152 4.83 -13.58 9.33
C ASN A 152 5.58 -12.28 9.00
N LEU A 153 6.50 -11.81 9.86
CA LEU A 153 7.28 -10.59 9.62
C LEU A 153 8.04 -10.60 8.29
N SER A 154 8.48 -11.77 7.83
CA SER A 154 9.11 -11.94 6.51
C SER A 154 8.17 -11.69 5.33
N LYS A 155 6.87 -11.52 5.56
CA LYS A 155 5.85 -11.17 4.56
C LYS A 155 5.33 -9.73 4.74
N MET A 156 5.97 -8.92 5.58
CA MET A 156 5.54 -7.55 5.85
C MET A 156 5.66 -6.67 4.60
N GLU A 157 4.52 -6.15 4.13
CA GLU A 157 4.40 -5.17 3.05
C GLU A 157 4.07 -3.78 3.60
N CYS A 158 3.46 -3.70 4.79
CA CYS A 158 3.11 -2.46 5.46
C CYS A 158 3.31 -2.58 6.99
N SER A 159 3.81 -1.50 7.61
CA SER A 159 4.03 -1.41 9.05
C SER A 159 2.85 -0.84 9.83
N LYS A 160 1.88 -0.23 9.14
CA LYS A 160 0.83 0.56 9.76
C LYS A 160 0.05 -0.21 10.83
N PHE A 161 -0.18 -1.50 10.60
CA PHE A 161 -0.85 -2.39 11.56
C PHE A 161 -0.08 -2.47 12.88
N LEU A 162 1.24 -2.59 12.80
CA LEU A 162 2.10 -2.63 13.98
C LEU A 162 2.10 -1.27 14.68
N GLU A 163 2.31 -0.19 13.93
CA GLU A 163 2.31 1.19 14.46
C GLU A 163 1.02 1.50 15.22
N THR A 164 -0.14 1.35 14.56
CA THR A 164 -1.45 1.61 15.18
C THR A 164 -1.70 0.68 16.37
N PHE A 165 -1.18 -0.56 16.36
CA PHE A 165 -1.29 -1.44 17.52
C PHE A 165 -0.50 -0.93 18.72
N PHE A 166 0.74 -0.49 18.50
CA PHE A 166 1.58 0.03 19.59
C PHE A 166 1.04 1.33 20.18
N GLU A 167 0.35 2.15 19.40
CA GLU A 167 -0.35 3.34 19.90
C GLU A 167 -1.46 3.00 20.92
N ASN A 168 -2.00 1.78 20.88
CA ASN A 168 -3.19 1.39 21.64
C ASN A 168 -2.92 0.37 22.75
N ILE A 169 -1.65 0.02 23.02
CA ILE A 169 -1.28 -1.00 23.99
C ILE A 169 -0.64 -0.42 25.25
N ASP A 170 -0.83 -1.09 26.39
CA ASP A 170 -0.19 -0.70 27.64
C ASP A 170 1.21 -1.30 27.79
N SER A 171 2.00 -0.63 28.64
CA SER A 171 3.38 -0.95 29.00
C SER A 171 3.65 -2.43 29.29
N GLU A 172 2.75 -3.09 30.03
CA GLU A 172 2.91 -4.50 30.39
C GLU A 172 2.88 -5.41 29.15
N ARG A 173 1.90 -5.21 28.28
CA ARG A 173 1.80 -6.00 27.05
C ARG A 173 2.85 -5.62 26.02
N THR A 174 3.33 -4.37 25.99
CA THR A 174 4.52 -4.00 25.20
C THR A 174 5.70 -4.90 25.55
N ALA A 175 5.96 -5.15 26.84
CA ALA A 175 7.05 -6.02 27.27
C ALA A 175 6.86 -7.47 26.82
N VAL A 176 5.66 -8.04 27.02
CA VAL A 176 5.31 -9.39 26.54
C VAL A 176 5.54 -9.52 25.03
N LEU A 177 5.19 -8.49 24.29
CA LEU A 177 5.33 -8.46 22.86
C LEU A 177 6.77 -8.35 22.39
N PHE A 178 7.54 -7.48 23.04
CA PHE A 178 8.97 -7.33 22.81
C PHE A 178 9.67 -8.68 22.98
N ASP A 179 9.34 -9.39 24.06
CA ASP A 179 9.89 -10.71 24.35
C ASP A 179 9.49 -11.75 23.28
N SER A 180 8.23 -11.72 22.85
CA SER A 180 7.71 -12.61 21.80
C SER A 180 8.37 -12.36 20.43
N LEU A 181 8.75 -11.12 20.13
CA LEU A 181 9.41 -10.73 18.88
C LEU A 181 10.93 -10.70 18.97
N ARG A 182 11.53 -10.99 20.13
CA ARG A 182 12.95 -10.77 20.38
C ARG A 182 13.86 -11.44 19.34
N GLY A 183 13.55 -12.68 18.96
CA GLY A 183 14.30 -13.43 17.93
C GLY A 183 14.09 -12.95 16.50
N HIS A 184 13.10 -12.08 16.28
CA HIS A 184 12.75 -11.50 14.98
C HIS A 184 13.01 -9.99 14.93
N MET A 185 13.63 -9.42 15.96
CA MET A 185 13.81 -7.99 16.09
C MET A 185 14.70 -7.46 14.95
N THR A 186 14.21 -6.45 14.26
CA THR A 186 14.93 -5.72 13.20
C THR A 186 15.11 -4.26 13.63
N PRO A 187 16.00 -3.48 12.98
CA PRO A 187 16.12 -2.04 13.26
C PRO A 187 14.78 -1.32 13.09
N PHE A 188 13.98 -1.78 12.13
CA PHE A 188 12.67 -1.21 11.86
C PHE A 188 11.68 -1.49 13.00
N LEU A 189 11.51 -2.77 13.40
CA LEU A 189 10.60 -3.12 14.49
C LEU A 189 10.99 -2.43 15.79
N PHE A 190 12.29 -2.39 16.10
CA PHE A 190 12.78 -1.70 17.28
C PHE A 190 12.47 -0.19 17.24
N THR A 191 12.49 0.42 16.05
CA THR A 191 12.06 1.81 15.86
C THR A 191 10.58 2.01 16.18
N ILE A 192 9.71 1.10 15.75
CA ILE A 192 8.28 1.19 16.12
C ILE A 192 8.11 1.10 17.65
N PHE A 193 8.77 0.13 18.30
CA PHE A 193 8.75 0.04 19.76
C PHE A 193 9.17 1.37 20.41
N MET A 194 10.27 1.97 19.96
CA MET A 194 10.79 3.22 20.49
C MET A 194 9.87 4.43 20.26
N MET A 195 9.20 4.50 19.10
CA MET A 195 8.30 5.62 18.79
C MET A 195 7.00 5.59 19.59
N HIS A 196 6.52 4.40 19.95
CA HIS A 196 5.16 4.23 20.48
C HIS A 196 5.08 3.73 21.93
N SER A 197 6.21 3.43 22.57
CA SER A 197 6.21 2.95 23.97
C SER A 197 6.91 3.91 24.92
N SER A 198 6.54 3.84 26.21
CA SER A 198 7.15 4.67 27.25
C SER A 198 8.64 4.32 27.43
N PRO A 199 9.54 5.31 27.55
CA PRO A 199 10.96 5.07 27.85
C PRO A 199 11.19 4.21 29.10
N ALA A 200 10.33 4.33 30.12
CA ALA A 200 10.44 3.57 31.36
C ALA A 200 10.32 2.04 31.16
N VAL A 201 9.67 1.61 30.08
CA VAL A 201 9.50 0.20 29.70
C VAL A 201 10.58 -0.22 28.72
N LEU A 202 10.84 0.63 27.72
CA LEU A 202 11.75 0.31 26.63
C LEU A 202 13.20 0.24 27.05
N LEU A 203 13.65 1.15 27.92
CA LEU A 203 15.07 1.21 28.31
C LEU A 203 15.51 -0.10 29.00
N PRO A 204 14.76 -0.64 29.99
CA PRO A 204 15.06 -1.96 30.55
C PRO A 204 15.04 -3.10 29.52
N LEU A 205 14.10 -3.09 28.58
CA LEU A 205 14.00 -4.12 27.53
C LEU A 205 15.16 -4.04 26.54
N ALA A 206 15.57 -2.83 26.14
CA ALA A 206 16.73 -2.59 25.29
C ALA A 206 18.02 -3.03 25.98
N ASP A 207 18.16 -2.71 27.27
CA ASP A 207 19.30 -3.13 28.10
C ASP A 207 19.38 -4.66 28.18
N SER A 208 18.27 -5.32 28.49
CA SER A 208 18.17 -6.79 28.51
C SER A 208 18.49 -7.40 27.14
N TYR A 209 17.96 -6.82 26.07
CA TYR A 209 18.18 -7.29 24.71
C TYR A 209 19.67 -7.28 24.32
N ILE A 210 20.39 -6.21 24.67
CA ILE A 210 21.83 -6.10 24.42
C ILE A 210 22.62 -7.07 25.31
N GLN A 211 22.32 -7.13 26.61
CA GLN A 211 23.08 -7.91 27.59
C GLN A 211 23.09 -9.42 27.29
N GLU A 212 21.98 -9.96 26.82
CA GLU A 212 21.87 -11.40 26.49
C GLU A 212 22.83 -11.87 25.40
N SER A 213 23.25 -10.96 24.53
CA SER A 213 24.13 -11.28 23.41
C SER A 213 25.62 -11.13 23.73
N MET A 214 26.00 -10.64 24.92
CA MET A 214 27.39 -10.26 25.26
C MET A 214 28.42 -11.40 25.16
N ASN A 215 27.99 -12.66 25.07
CA ASN A 215 28.86 -13.82 24.90
C ASN A 215 29.13 -14.18 23.42
N ASP A 216 28.37 -13.61 22.47
CA ASP A 216 28.57 -13.78 21.02
C ASP A 216 28.85 -12.40 20.39
N ASN A 217 30.07 -12.23 19.88
CA ASN A 217 30.51 -10.95 19.32
C ASN A 217 29.66 -10.49 18.13
N VAL A 218 29.15 -11.41 17.30
CA VAL A 218 28.38 -11.07 16.10
C VAL A 218 26.96 -10.69 16.46
N GLU A 219 26.29 -11.51 17.28
CA GLU A 219 24.95 -11.23 17.77
C GLU A 219 24.92 -9.95 18.63
N SER A 220 25.94 -9.75 19.49
CA SER A 220 26.13 -8.50 20.22
C SER A 220 26.17 -7.30 19.30
N CYS A 221 27.00 -7.35 18.27
CA CYS A 221 27.10 -6.26 17.30
C CYS A 221 25.76 -6.04 16.57
N LEU A 222 25.04 -7.10 16.21
CA LEU A 222 23.75 -7.01 15.53
C LEU A 222 22.69 -6.32 16.40
N ARG A 223 22.49 -6.80 17.64
CA ARG A 223 21.53 -6.22 18.57
C ARG A 223 21.88 -4.78 18.92
N PHE A 224 23.16 -4.54 19.13
CA PHE A 224 23.68 -3.21 19.35
C PHE A 224 23.38 -2.25 18.17
N MET A 225 23.60 -2.71 16.95
CA MET A 225 23.35 -1.94 15.75
C MET A 225 21.86 -1.61 15.58
N ILE A 226 20.98 -2.57 15.87
CA ILE A 226 19.52 -2.38 15.89
C ILE A 226 19.16 -1.23 16.83
N VAL A 227 19.60 -1.29 18.10
CA VAL A 227 19.31 -0.25 19.10
C VAL A 227 19.92 1.09 18.70
N SER A 228 21.18 1.10 18.27
CA SER A 228 21.93 2.32 17.92
C SER A 228 21.32 3.04 16.73
N ARG A 229 20.90 2.33 15.68
CA ARG A 229 20.30 2.95 14.49
C ARG A 229 19.03 3.71 14.84
N THR A 230 18.22 3.16 15.74
CA THR A 230 16.99 3.78 16.20
C THR A 230 17.25 5.03 17.05
N THR A 231 18.28 5.01 17.89
CA THR A 231 18.66 6.19 18.70
C THR A 231 19.21 7.37 17.86
N LEU A 232 19.63 7.14 16.61
CA LEU A 232 20.13 8.18 15.72
C LEU A 232 19.03 8.91 14.93
N MET A 233 17.75 8.60 15.15
CA MET A 233 16.65 9.37 14.57
C MET A 233 16.52 10.73 15.27
N PRO A 234 16.38 11.85 14.53
CA PRO A 234 16.30 13.19 15.14
C PRO A 234 15.13 13.31 16.13
N GLY A 235 15.39 13.86 17.33
CA GLY A 235 14.33 14.27 18.27
C GLY A 235 14.01 13.31 19.43
N GLN A 236 14.75 12.20 19.60
CA GLN A 236 14.52 11.23 20.69
C GLN A 236 15.52 11.44 21.86
N PRO A 237 15.07 11.46 23.13
CA PRO A 237 15.93 11.71 24.29
C PRO A 237 16.77 10.46 24.65
N ILE A 238 18.07 10.53 24.41
CA ILE A 238 19.06 9.47 24.68
C ILE A 238 19.59 9.54 26.13
N GLY A 239 19.18 10.54 26.93
CA GLY A 239 19.78 10.85 28.23
C GLY A 239 19.69 9.77 29.31
N ASP A 240 18.80 8.78 29.16
CA ASP A 240 18.35 7.93 30.29
C ASP A 240 18.64 6.42 30.14
N LEU A 241 19.39 5.98 29.13
CA LEU A 241 19.87 4.57 29.09
C LEU A 241 20.75 4.29 30.32
N SER A 242 20.64 3.09 30.90
CA SER A 242 21.34 2.80 32.15
C SER A 242 22.88 3.02 32.03
N PRO A 243 23.57 3.41 33.10
CA PRO A 243 25.03 3.60 33.09
C PRO A 243 25.80 2.35 32.64
N ILE A 244 25.22 1.15 32.81
CA ILE A 244 25.80 -0.12 32.37
C ILE A 244 25.69 -0.25 30.85
N THR A 245 24.52 0.07 30.27
CA THR A 245 24.34 0.08 28.81
C THR A 245 25.11 1.22 28.16
N CYS A 246 25.13 2.41 28.76
CA CYS A 246 26.01 3.49 28.34
C CYS A 246 27.49 3.09 28.44
N SER A 247 27.92 2.38 29.49
CA SER A 247 29.29 1.89 29.62
C SER A 247 29.60 0.78 28.61
N ALA A 248 28.66 -0.12 28.31
CA ALA A 248 28.79 -1.13 27.27
C ALA A 248 28.80 -0.50 25.86
N LEU A 249 27.97 0.53 25.62
CA LEU A 249 27.98 1.40 24.44
C LEU A 249 29.33 2.13 24.31
N LEU A 250 29.91 2.56 25.43
CA LEU A 250 31.18 3.29 25.46
C LEU A 250 32.41 2.38 25.30
N LYS A 251 32.34 1.14 25.82
CA LYS A 251 33.43 0.15 25.83
C LYS A 251 33.38 -0.81 24.65
N SER A 252 32.22 -0.94 23.99
CA SER A 252 32.13 -1.68 22.73
C SER A 252 33.07 -1.03 21.71
N PRO A 253 33.89 -1.80 20.97
CA PRO A 253 34.67 -1.28 19.85
C PRO A 253 33.77 -0.64 18.76
N VAL A 254 32.47 -0.89 18.87
CA VAL A 254 31.38 -0.47 17.99
C VAL A 254 30.52 0.57 18.76
N HIS A 255 31.05 1.67 19.31
CA HIS A 255 30.28 2.71 20.03
C HIS A 255 29.39 3.55 19.08
N PRO A 256 28.13 4.00 19.35
CA PRO A 256 27.26 4.60 18.32
C PRO A 256 27.77 5.91 17.70
N SER A 257 28.48 6.76 18.46
CA SER A 257 29.20 7.93 17.94
C SER A 257 30.46 7.59 17.13
N LYS A 258 30.92 6.33 17.17
CA LYS A 258 32.04 5.76 16.40
C LYS A 258 31.62 4.75 15.34
N VAL A 259 30.42 4.15 15.42
CA VAL A 259 29.80 3.37 14.35
C VAL A 259 29.28 4.33 13.29
N LYS A 260 30.22 4.93 12.56
CA LYS A 260 29.91 5.22 11.18
C LYS A 260 29.60 3.86 10.56
N VAL A 261 28.37 3.64 10.10
CA VAL A 261 28.13 2.51 9.20
C VAL A 261 29.22 2.60 8.14
N SER A 262 30.06 1.57 8.11
CA SER A 262 31.31 1.55 7.38
C SER A 262 31.33 0.36 6.44
N VAL A 263 32.24 0.41 5.47
CA VAL A 263 32.41 -0.67 4.51
C VAL A 263 32.87 -1.94 5.24
N GLU A 264 33.72 -1.81 6.24
CA GLU A 264 34.26 -2.91 7.05
C GLU A 264 33.17 -3.66 7.82
N LEU A 265 32.20 -2.93 8.37
CA LEU A 265 31.06 -3.54 9.06
C LEU A 265 30.23 -4.41 8.12
N LEU A 266 29.88 -3.89 6.94
CA LEU A 266 29.11 -4.64 5.95
C LEU A 266 29.91 -5.83 5.39
N GLN A 267 31.23 -5.68 5.23
CA GLN A 267 32.12 -6.81 4.87
C GLN A 267 32.11 -7.89 5.96
N GLY A 268 32.15 -7.51 7.24
CA GLY A 268 32.04 -8.45 8.35
C GLY A 268 30.71 -9.20 8.34
N MET A 269 29.58 -8.49 8.12
CA MET A 269 28.27 -9.13 7.94
C MET A 269 28.29 -10.10 6.74
N LEU A 270 28.87 -9.70 5.62
CA LEU A 270 28.95 -10.55 4.43
C LEU A 270 29.75 -11.84 4.64
N GLN A 271 30.83 -11.77 5.41
CA GLN A 271 31.66 -12.95 5.74
C GLN A 271 30.88 -13.99 6.57
N VAL A 272 30.04 -13.54 7.51
CA VAL A 272 29.24 -14.45 8.35
C VAL A 272 27.92 -14.86 7.70
N GLY A 273 27.41 -14.05 6.76
CA GLY A 273 26.10 -14.22 6.12
C GLY A 273 25.81 -15.63 5.60
N PRO A 274 26.71 -16.30 4.86
CA PRO A 274 26.49 -17.66 4.34
C PRO A 274 26.17 -18.71 5.42
N SER A 275 26.54 -18.47 6.67
CA SER A 275 26.23 -19.35 7.81
C SER A 275 24.93 -19.02 8.55
N ARG A 276 24.25 -17.92 8.17
CA ARG A 276 23.09 -17.36 8.86
C ARG A 276 21.81 -17.57 8.06
N ASN A 277 20.76 -18.01 8.77
CA ASN A 277 19.42 -18.23 8.20
C ASN A 277 18.34 -17.39 8.89
N ASP A 278 18.72 -16.57 9.87
CA ASP A 278 17.78 -15.76 10.65
C ASP A 278 17.38 -14.49 9.91
N PHE A 279 16.08 -14.20 9.98
CA PHE A 279 15.44 -13.05 9.34
C PHE A 279 16.02 -11.71 9.84
N SER A 280 16.25 -11.58 11.15
CA SER A 280 16.75 -10.36 11.78
C SER A 280 18.11 -9.94 11.23
N PHE A 281 19.04 -10.88 11.05
CA PHE A 281 20.35 -10.60 10.47
C PHE A 281 20.25 -10.04 9.05
N TRP A 282 19.54 -10.72 8.16
CA TRP A 282 19.44 -10.32 6.75
C TRP A 282 18.69 -9.00 6.56
N GLU A 283 17.61 -8.79 7.31
CA GLU A 283 16.90 -7.51 7.39
C GLU A 283 17.81 -6.38 7.85
N THR A 284 18.56 -6.60 8.93
CA THR A 284 19.47 -5.59 9.46
C THR A 284 20.57 -5.25 8.47
N PHE A 285 21.14 -6.27 7.80
CA PHE A 285 22.13 -6.08 6.74
C PHE A 285 21.52 -5.24 5.60
N ALA A 286 20.36 -5.61 5.08
CA ALA A 286 19.70 -4.86 4.02
C ALA A 286 19.43 -3.40 4.40
N VAL A 287 18.96 -3.14 5.62
CA VAL A 287 18.74 -1.77 6.13
C VAL A 287 20.04 -0.97 6.18
N PHE A 288 21.14 -1.54 6.67
CA PHE A 288 22.43 -0.83 6.67
C PHE A 288 23.00 -0.63 5.27
N LEU A 289 22.82 -1.61 4.39
CA LEU A 289 23.22 -1.49 3.00
C LEU A 289 22.45 -0.34 2.32
N VAL A 290 21.13 -0.23 2.53
CA VAL A 290 20.32 0.92 2.07
C VAL A 290 20.90 2.25 2.56
N VAL A 291 21.25 2.34 3.85
CA VAL A 291 21.87 3.56 4.41
C VAL A 291 23.18 3.88 3.72
N MET A 292 24.02 2.88 3.45
CA MET A 292 25.33 3.08 2.80
C MET A 292 25.21 3.45 1.32
N LEU A 293 24.26 2.84 0.60
CA LEU A 293 23.98 3.16 -0.80
C LEU A 293 23.54 4.60 -1.01
N ARG A 294 22.91 5.21 0.00
CA ARG A 294 22.39 6.59 -0.04
C ARG A 294 23.31 7.63 0.60
N LYS A 295 24.38 7.19 1.26
CA LYS A 295 25.26 8.09 2.02
C LYS A 295 26.26 8.77 1.06
N PRO A 296 26.35 10.12 1.07
CA PRO A 296 27.32 10.82 0.24
C PRO A 296 28.76 10.54 0.72
N ASN A 297 29.74 10.61 -0.20
CA ASN A 297 31.17 10.47 0.07
C ASN A 297 31.59 9.09 0.64
N VAL A 298 30.86 8.03 0.31
CA VAL A 298 31.27 6.66 0.62
C VAL A 298 32.08 6.08 -0.54
N ASN A 299 32.97 5.12 -0.28
CA ASN A 299 33.67 4.38 -1.32
C ASN A 299 32.66 3.58 -2.17
N GLU A 300 32.24 4.16 -3.30
CA GLU A 300 31.21 3.62 -4.18
C GLU A 300 31.57 2.24 -4.73
N VAL A 301 32.85 2.02 -5.06
CA VAL A 301 33.34 0.74 -5.58
C VAL A 301 33.15 -0.35 -4.53
N ALA A 302 33.55 -0.09 -3.28
CA ALA A 302 33.43 -1.06 -2.20
C ALA A 302 31.96 -1.35 -1.86
N VAL A 303 31.10 -0.34 -1.82
CA VAL A 303 29.66 -0.52 -1.54
C VAL A 303 28.97 -1.30 -2.67
N SER A 304 29.30 -1.01 -3.93
CA SER A 304 28.76 -1.74 -5.08
C SER A 304 29.16 -3.22 -5.08
N GLN A 305 30.42 -3.52 -4.72
CA GLN A 305 30.90 -4.90 -4.54
C GLN A 305 30.12 -5.62 -3.44
N ILE A 306 29.98 -4.99 -2.27
CA ILE A 306 29.22 -5.54 -1.15
C ILE A 306 27.75 -5.78 -1.54
N ALA A 307 27.12 -4.82 -2.24
CA ALA A 307 25.74 -4.98 -2.70
C ALA A 307 25.59 -6.16 -3.68
N THR A 308 26.55 -6.31 -4.60
CA THR A 308 26.59 -7.43 -5.55
C THR A 308 26.71 -8.76 -4.82
N GLU A 309 27.67 -8.88 -3.90
CA GLU A 309 27.89 -10.09 -3.12
C GLU A 309 26.69 -10.40 -2.22
N PHE A 310 26.14 -9.39 -1.54
CA PHE A 310 24.91 -9.50 -0.73
C PHE A 310 23.77 -10.11 -1.55
N LEU A 311 23.48 -9.57 -2.75
CA LEU A 311 22.40 -10.08 -3.61
C LEU A 311 22.65 -11.54 -4.05
N ASN A 312 23.91 -11.94 -4.19
CA ASN A 312 24.26 -13.31 -4.52
C ASN A 312 23.99 -14.25 -3.33
N VAL A 313 24.29 -13.85 -2.09
CA VAL A 313 24.22 -14.73 -0.91
C VAL A 313 22.91 -14.68 -0.13
N VAL A 314 22.18 -13.56 -0.13
CA VAL A 314 20.96 -13.41 0.69
C VAL A 314 19.90 -14.44 0.26
N PRO A 315 19.20 -15.15 1.16
CA PRO A 315 18.09 -16.00 0.74
C PRO A 315 16.92 -15.17 0.18
N SER A 316 16.22 -15.65 -0.85
CA SER A 316 15.15 -14.88 -1.52
C SER A 316 13.97 -14.52 -0.60
N ARG A 317 13.79 -15.25 0.50
CA ARG A 317 12.74 -15.04 1.52
C ARG A 317 13.28 -14.51 2.85
N ALA A 318 14.56 -14.13 2.91
CA ALA A 318 15.16 -13.58 4.12
C ALA A 318 14.86 -12.10 4.33
N LEU A 319 14.33 -11.42 3.31
CA LEU A 319 13.84 -10.05 3.41
C LEU A 319 12.33 -10.00 3.28
N CYS A 320 11.70 -9.13 4.04
CA CYS A 320 10.33 -8.74 3.89
C CYS A 320 10.16 -7.85 2.64
N PRO A 321 8.97 -7.88 2.02
CA PRO A 321 8.63 -7.08 0.86
C PRO A 321 9.01 -5.60 1.00
N MET A 322 8.75 -4.99 2.16
CA MET A 322 9.03 -3.58 2.42
C MET A 322 10.54 -3.26 2.36
N THR A 323 11.37 -4.01 3.11
CA THR A 323 12.83 -3.82 3.11
C THR A 323 13.45 -4.16 1.76
N ALA A 324 12.96 -5.20 1.08
CA ALA A 324 13.37 -5.53 -0.28
C ALA A 324 13.06 -4.39 -1.26
N THR A 325 11.89 -3.75 -1.15
CA THR A 325 11.52 -2.58 -1.95
C THR A 325 12.47 -1.41 -1.68
N TRP A 326 12.81 -1.12 -0.41
CA TRP A 326 13.75 -0.05 -0.06
C TRP A 326 15.16 -0.31 -0.61
N LEU A 327 15.65 -1.54 -0.49
CA LEU A 327 16.92 -1.97 -1.06
C LEU A 327 16.92 -1.81 -2.58
N PHE A 328 15.82 -2.21 -3.22
CA PHE A 328 15.67 -2.06 -4.66
C PHE A 328 15.74 -0.60 -5.07
N THR A 329 14.94 0.27 -4.44
CA THR A 329 14.95 1.70 -4.72
C THR A 329 16.36 2.30 -4.57
N ALA A 330 17.04 2.01 -3.45
CA ALA A 330 18.39 2.51 -3.22
C ALA A 330 19.42 2.01 -4.26
N ILE A 331 19.32 0.74 -4.68
CA ILE A 331 20.19 0.19 -5.73
C ILE A 331 19.88 0.81 -7.09
N SER A 332 18.60 0.97 -7.45
CA SER A 332 18.21 1.58 -8.73
C SER A 332 18.61 3.06 -8.82
N GLU A 333 18.58 3.78 -7.70
CA GLU A 333 19.01 5.19 -7.61
C GLU A 333 20.53 5.32 -7.72
N SER A 334 21.29 4.51 -6.97
CA SER A 334 22.74 4.69 -6.83
C SER A 334 23.58 3.82 -7.79
N TYR A 335 23.12 2.62 -8.15
CA TYR A 335 23.88 1.64 -8.97
C TYR A 335 22.97 0.89 -9.96
N PRO A 336 22.45 1.56 -11.02
CA PRO A 336 21.52 0.95 -11.98
C PRO A 336 22.03 -0.33 -12.65
N SER A 337 23.34 -0.53 -12.73
CA SER A 337 23.97 -1.76 -13.28
C SER A 337 23.59 -3.02 -12.53
N LEU A 338 23.19 -2.91 -11.25
CA LEU A 338 22.78 -4.05 -10.42
C LEU A 338 21.29 -4.41 -10.57
N ASN A 339 20.51 -3.61 -11.31
CA ASN A 339 19.07 -3.84 -11.51
C ASN A 339 18.76 -5.23 -12.08
N GLY A 340 19.62 -5.77 -12.94
CA GLY A 340 19.45 -7.11 -13.50
C GLY A 340 19.60 -8.22 -12.46
N ILE A 341 20.49 -8.05 -11.47
CA ILE A 341 20.74 -9.04 -10.42
C ILE A 341 19.57 -9.02 -9.43
N ILE A 342 19.17 -7.84 -8.96
CA ILE A 342 18.10 -7.72 -7.97
C ILE A 342 16.73 -8.18 -8.51
N LYS A 343 16.41 -7.90 -9.79
CA LYS A 343 15.19 -8.40 -10.45
C LYS A 343 15.13 -9.92 -10.55
N LYS A 344 16.29 -10.59 -10.69
CA LYS A 344 16.37 -12.06 -10.65
C LYS A 344 16.22 -12.60 -9.23
N LYS A 345 16.57 -11.80 -8.22
CA LYS A 345 16.62 -12.22 -6.82
C LYS A 345 15.27 -12.18 -6.12
N PHE A 346 14.51 -11.12 -6.36
CA PHE A 346 13.27 -10.83 -5.64
C PHE A 346 12.04 -10.89 -6.54
N GLU A 347 10.93 -11.33 -5.96
CA GLU A 347 9.63 -11.42 -6.64
C GLU A 347 9.16 -10.04 -7.11
N THR A 348 8.42 -10.00 -8.22
CA THR A 348 7.94 -8.75 -8.85
C THR A 348 7.12 -7.88 -7.91
N ARG A 349 6.37 -8.48 -6.98
CA ARG A 349 5.60 -7.73 -5.96
C ARG A 349 6.46 -6.94 -4.98
N PHE A 350 7.77 -7.19 -4.90
CA PHE A 350 8.72 -6.41 -4.07
C PHE A 350 9.37 -5.28 -4.86
N TRP A 351 9.05 -5.14 -6.14
CA TRP A 351 9.67 -4.13 -6.99
C TRP A 351 8.95 -2.79 -6.74
N PRO A 352 9.70 -1.69 -6.64
CA PRO A 352 9.12 -0.36 -6.62
C PRO A 352 8.23 -0.14 -7.85
N PRO A 353 7.15 0.65 -7.77
CA PRO A 353 6.24 0.85 -8.89
C PRO A 353 6.95 1.16 -10.21
N MET A 354 7.90 2.10 -10.20
CA MET A 354 8.68 2.51 -11.39
C MET A 354 9.53 1.41 -12.03
N GLN A 355 9.70 0.26 -11.37
CA GLN A 355 10.47 -0.88 -11.87
C GLN A 355 9.59 -1.98 -12.49
N LEU A 356 8.27 -1.89 -12.28
CA LEU A 356 7.26 -2.77 -12.87
C LEU A 356 6.99 -2.40 -14.34
N SER A 357 6.39 -3.33 -15.08
CA SER A 357 5.91 -3.03 -16.43
C SER A 357 4.87 -1.91 -16.41
N LEU A 358 4.73 -1.19 -17.51
CA LEU A 358 3.76 -0.10 -17.61
C LEU A 358 2.31 -0.60 -17.37
N LEU A 359 2.00 -1.82 -17.80
CA LEU A 359 0.68 -2.43 -17.59
C LEU A 359 0.45 -2.84 -16.14
N ASP A 360 1.46 -3.39 -15.45
CA ASP A 360 1.34 -3.75 -14.05
C ASP A 360 1.17 -2.51 -13.17
N ARG A 361 1.90 -1.43 -13.47
CA ARG A 361 1.70 -0.14 -12.81
C ARG A 361 0.33 0.44 -13.05
N LEU A 362 -0.18 0.34 -14.29
CA LEU A 362 -1.52 0.79 -14.59
C LEU A 362 -2.56 0.01 -13.79
N ALA A 363 -2.43 -1.31 -13.66
CA ALA A 363 -3.33 -2.11 -12.84
C ALA A 363 -3.27 -1.68 -11.35
N LEU A 364 -2.07 -1.52 -10.78
CA LEU A 364 -1.89 -1.03 -9.41
C LEU A 364 -2.48 0.36 -9.21
N TRP A 365 -2.20 1.30 -10.11
CA TRP A 365 -2.76 2.66 -10.05
C TRP A 365 -4.29 2.65 -10.21
N MET A 366 -4.86 1.76 -11.02
CA MET A 366 -6.31 1.63 -11.16
C MET A 366 -6.98 1.15 -9.87
N ARG A 367 -6.30 0.27 -9.11
CA ARG A 367 -6.76 -0.24 -7.83
C ARG A 367 -6.60 0.78 -6.70
N ASP A 368 -5.44 1.43 -6.62
CA ASP A 368 -5.02 2.26 -5.47
C ASP A 368 -5.19 3.76 -5.72
N GLY A 369 -5.40 4.16 -6.96
CA GLY A 369 -5.53 5.54 -7.39
C GLY A 369 -6.86 6.16 -7.01
N PRO A 370 -7.21 7.32 -7.60
CA PRO A 370 -8.29 8.15 -7.10
C PRO A 370 -9.67 7.67 -7.56
N LEU A 371 -9.78 6.51 -8.21
CA LEU A 371 -11.04 5.99 -8.75
C LEU A 371 -11.92 5.42 -7.63
N MET A 372 -13.20 5.76 -7.64
CA MET A 372 -14.17 5.22 -6.68
C MET A 372 -15.53 4.98 -7.33
N VAL A 373 -16.29 4.05 -6.77
CA VAL A 373 -17.75 4.02 -6.94
C VAL A 373 -18.32 5.04 -5.96
N ASP A 374 -19.19 5.91 -6.44
CA ASP A 374 -19.83 6.95 -5.65
C ASP A 374 -21.28 6.56 -5.30
N GLY A 375 -21.79 7.11 -4.20
CA GLY A 375 -23.16 6.91 -3.76
C GLY A 375 -24.16 7.70 -4.62
N VAL A 376 -23.74 8.84 -5.17
CA VAL A 376 -24.59 9.70 -5.99
C VAL A 376 -24.50 9.32 -7.47
N ARG A 377 -25.39 8.42 -7.92
CA ARG A 377 -25.38 7.97 -9.33
C ARG A 377 -25.78 9.04 -10.33
N SER A 378 -26.64 9.95 -9.93
CA SER A 378 -27.29 10.92 -10.80
C SER A 378 -26.99 12.32 -10.33
N LEU A 379 -26.30 13.10 -11.16
CA LEU A 379 -26.13 14.53 -10.95
C LEU A 379 -27.01 15.28 -11.95
N TYR A 380 -27.83 16.18 -11.45
CA TYR A 380 -28.48 17.20 -12.26
C TYR A 380 -27.55 18.41 -12.26
N CYS A 381 -26.82 18.57 -13.34
CA CYS A 381 -25.88 19.67 -13.51
C CYS A 381 -25.78 20.00 -14.99
N THR A 382 -25.49 21.25 -15.28
CA THR A 382 -25.03 21.63 -16.61
C THR A 382 -23.64 21.04 -16.85
N VAL A 383 -23.24 20.96 -18.12
CA VAL A 383 -21.88 20.53 -18.47
C VAL A 383 -20.84 21.44 -17.81
N ASP A 384 -21.08 22.74 -17.75
CA ASP A 384 -20.13 23.69 -17.18
C ASP A 384 -19.99 23.51 -15.65
N GLU A 385 -21.10 23.33 -14.93
CA GLU A 385 -21.08 23.00 -13.49
C GLU A 385 -20.33 21.70 -13.21
N PHE A 386 -20.48 20.69 -14.07
CA PHE A 386 -19.73 19.45 -13.95
C PHE A 386 -18.22 19.67 -14.14
N LEU A 387 -17.83 20.47 -15.14
CA LEU A 387 -16.43 20.81 -15.38
C LEU A 387 -15.82 21.61 -14.23
N ASP A 388 -16.60 22.49 -13.61
CA ASP A 388 -16.18 23.25 -12.43
C ASP A 388 -16.04 22.35 -11.18
N MET A 389 -16.94 21.37 -11.02
CA MET A 389 -16.84 20.35 -9.96
C MET A 389 -15.54 19.53 -10.08
N LEU A 390 -15.07 19.29 -11.31
CA LEU A 390 -13.83 18.55 -11.61
C LEU A 390 -12.53 19.36 -11.39
N SER A 391 -12.57 20.42 -10.58
CA SER A 391 -11.40 21.22 -10.22
C SER A 391 -10.22 20.39 -9.67
N TRP A 392 -9.01 20.96 -9.67
CA TRP A 392 -7.76 20.37 -9.16
C TRP A 392 -7.84 19.78 -7.73
N SER A 393 -8.87 20.15 -6.97
CA SER A 393 -9.06 19.78 -5.57
C SER A 393 -9.71 18.41 -5.35
N LEU A 394 -10.29 17.79 -6.38
CA LEU A 394 -10.94 16.49 -6.20
C LEU A 394 -9.91 15.42 -5.84
N ARG A 395 -10.07 14.81 -4.67
CA ARG A 395 -9.25 13.67 -4.25
C ARG A 395 -9.69 12.35 -4.89
N LYS A 396 -10.96 12.25 -5.32
CA LYS A 396 -11.56 11.03 -5.85
C LYS A 396 -12.40 11.31 -7.09
N PHE A 397 -12.46 10.34 -8.00
CA PHE A 397 -13.16 10.42 -9.29
C PHE A 397 -14.19 9.28 -9.40
N PRO A 398 -15.48 9.59 -9.61
CA PRO A 398 -16.52 8.59 -9.68
C PRO A 398 -16.53 7.84 -11.02
N ILE A 399 -16.56 6.51 -10.97
CA ILE A 399 -16.59 5.64 -12.17
C ILE A 399 -18.01 5.23 -12.60
N ASN A 400 -19.00 5.41 -11.72
CA ASN A 400 -20.37 4.95 -11.89
C ASN A 400 -21.39 6.08 -12.10
N ASN A 401 -20.95 7.34 -12.05
CA ASN A 401 -21.85 8.49 -12.11
C ASN A 401 -22.35 8.78 -13.54
N VAL A 402 -23.61 9.18 -13.59
CA VAL A 402 -24.38 9.55 -14.77
C VAL A 402 -24.91 10.97 -14.54
N GLY A 403 -24.57 11.91 -15.42
CA GLY A 403 -25.18 13.23 -15.41
C GLY A 403 -26.44 13.25 -16.26
N TYR A 404 -27.43 14.02 -15.84
CA TYR A 404 -28.63 14.34 -16.61
C TYR A 404 -28.50 15.78 -17.12
N PHE A 405 -28.35 15.92 -18.43
CA PHE A 405 -28.14 17.21 -19.10
C PHE A 405 -29.41 17.60 -19.85
N GLU A 406 -29.75 18.89 -19.81
CA GLU A 406 -30.90 19.41 -20.55
C GLU A 406 -30.77 19.08 -22.04
N GLY A 407 -31.79 18.41 -22.60
CA GLY A 407 -31.87 18.07 -24.03
C GLY A 407 -31.18 16.77 -24.48
N ASP A 408 -30.16 16.28 -23.76
CA ASP A 408 -29.31 15.16 -24.21
C ASP A 408 -29.53 13.84 -23.42
N GLY A 409 -30.38 13.87 -22.40
CA GLY A 409 -30.67 12.71 -21.57
C GLY A 409 -29.54 12.35 -20.59
N SER A 410 -29.55 11.10 -20.12
CA SER A 410 -28.61 10.62 -19.11
C SER A 410 -27.34 10.09 -19.77
N ARG A 411 -26.17 10.58 -19.36
CA ARG A 411 -24.88 10.20 -19.92
C ARG A 411 -23.85 9.98 -18.82
N ARG A 412 -22.92 9.04 -18.97
CA ARG A 412 -21.87 8.83 -17.96
C ARG A 412 -20.92 10.02 -17.92
N LEU A 413 -20.56 10.44 -16.72
CA LEU A 413 -19.69 11.59 -16.51
C LEU A 413 -18.31 11.40 -17.17
N GLN A 414 -17.75 10.19 -17.08
CA GLN A 414 -16.52 9.81 -17.78
C GLN A 414 -16.60 10.00 -19.31
N ASP A 415 -17.73 9.63 -19.93
CA ASP A 415 -17.89 9.67 -21.39
C ASP A 415 -17.98 11.12 -21.85
N ILE A 416 -18.71 11.95 -21.10
CA ILE A 416 -18.81 13.39 -21.31
C ILE A 416 -17.43 14.03 -21.19
N HIS A 417 -16.69 13.71 -20.12
CA HIS A 417 -15.37 14.27 -19.92
C HIS A 417 -14.43 13.95 -21.10
N ILE A 418 -14.37 12.68 -21.51
CA ILE A 418 -13.57 12.24 -22.65
C ILE A 418 -14.01 12.95 -23.95
N GLU A 419 -15.31 13.11 -24.17
CA GLU A 419 -15.83 13.81 -25.34
C GLU A 419 -15.52 15.30 -25.35
N HIS A 420 -15.62 15.98 -24.21
CA HIS A 420 -15.26 17.39 -24.09
C HIS A 420 -13.76 17.60 -24.32
N ALA A 421 -12.91 16.74 -23.74
CA ALA A 421 -11.48 16.73 -24.03
C ALA A 421 -11.23 16.52 -25.54
N ARG A 422 -11.91 15.56 -26.17
CA ARG A 422 -11.82 15.27 -27.61
C ARG A 422 -12.27 16.45 -28.47
N ALA A 423 -13.40 17.08 -28.15
CA ALA A 423 -13.93 18.22 -28.88
C ALA A 423 -12.98 19.42 -28.77
N TYR A 424 -12.42 19.65 -27.58
CA TYR A 424 -11.44 20.69 -27.34
C TYR A 424 -10.16 20.45 -28.15
N ILE A 425 -9.61 19.24 -28.13
CA ILE A 425 -8.46 18.82 -28.92
C ILE A 425 -8.68 19.10 -30.42
N ARG A 426 -9.85 18.72 -30.95
CA ARG A 426 -10.21 18.93 -32.36
C ARG A 426 -10.33 20.40 -32.73
N SER A 427 -10.82 21.24 -31.81
CA SER A 427 -11.02 22.66 -32.06
C SER A 427 -9.70 23.42 -32.30
N GLY A 428 -8.58 22.92 -31.78
CA GLY A 428 -7.26 23.55 -31.91
C GLY A 428 -7.18 24.96 -31.30
N ARG A 429 -8.13 25.36 -30.47
CA ARG A 429 -8.16 26.67 -29.80
C ARG A 429 -7.04 26.78 -28.76
N GLU A 430 -6.62 28.01 -28.46
CA GLU A 430 -5.67 28.27 -27.37
C GLU A 430 -6.20 27.76 -26.01
N CYS A 431 -5.28 27.34 -25.14
CA CYS A 431 -5.60 26.67 -23.89
C CYS A 431 -5.47 27.56 -22.66
N TYR A 432 -6.64 28.08 -22.27
CA TYR A 432 -6.87 28.75 -20.99
C TYR A 432 -6.88 27.74 -19.82
N THR A 433 -6.69 28.24 -18.59
CA THR A 433 -6.52 27.44 -17.37
C THR A 433 -7.63 26.38 -17.17
N ASN A 434 -8.91 26.74 -17.29
CA ASN A 434 -10.01 25.77 -17.10
C ASN A 434 -10.03 24.64 -18.14
N LYS A 435 -9.54 24.90 -19.37
CA LYS A 435 -9.44 23.86 -20.39
C LYS A 435 -8.23 22.93 -20.16
N ARG A 436 -7.18 23.40 -19.48
CA ARG A 436 -6.09 22.54 -19.00
C ARG A 436 -6.56 21.58 -17.93
N VAL A 437 -7.39 22.05 -16.99
CA VAL A 437 -8.02 21.19 -15.96
C VAL A 437 -8.74 20.03 -16.61
N LEU A 438 -9.65 20.33 -17.55
CA LEU A 438 -10.38 19.34 -18.35
C LEU A 438 -9.44 18.33 -19.02
N LEU A 439 -8.37 18.79 -19.69
CA LEU A 439 -7.46 17.87 -20.38
C LEU A 439 -6.69 16.94 -19.43
N ILE A 440 -6.23 17.46 -18.29
CA ILE A 440 -5.43 16.69 -17.34
C ILE A 440 -6.32 15.72 -16.55
N THR A 441 -7.48 16.17 -16.09
CA THR A 441 -8.44 15.31 -15.38
C THR A 441 -9.04 14.23 -16.29
N ALA A 442 -9.17 14.49 -17.60
CA ALA A 442 -9.56 13.46 -18.56
C ALA A 442 -8.59 12.27 -18.60
N TRP A 443 -7.30 12.45 -18.26
CA TRP A 443 -6.34 11.34 -18.22
C TRP A 443 -6.78 10.22 -17.30
N ILE A 444 -7.38 10.55 -16.15
CA ILE A 444 -7.85 9.56 -15.18
C ILE A 444 -8.88 8.63 -15.83
N TYR A 445 -9.86 9.20 -16.53
CA TYR A 445 -10.90 8.42 -17.22
C TYR A 445 -10.37 7.70 -18.46
N LEU A 446 -9.41 8.30 -19.19
CA LEU A 446 -8.77 7.64 -20.33
C LEU A 446 -7.99 6.40 -19.90
N LEU A 447 -7.22 6.50 -18.81
CA LEU A 447 -6.54 5.36 -18.20
C LEU A 447 -7.53 4.28 -17.76
N ALA A 448 -8.62 4.67 -17.10
CA ALA A 448 -9.65 3.73 -16.64
C ALA A 448 -10.38 3.01 -17.77
N GLU A 449 -10.61 3.71 -18.87
CA GLU A 449 -11.30 3.17 -20.04
C GLU A 449 -10.36 2.45 -21.02
N GLY A 450 -9.04 2.59 -20.86
CA GLY A 450 -8.05 2.13 -21.83
C GLY A 450 -8.19 2.86 -23.18
N GLN A 451 -8.60 4.12 -23.14
CA GLN A 451 -8.80 4.96 -24.31
C GLN A 451 -7.63 5.94 -24.49
N LYS A 452 -7.41 6.36 -25.74
CA LYS A 452 -6.44 7.39 -26.09
C LYS A 452 -7.14 8.54 -26.81
N LEU A 453 -6.53 9.72 -26.80
CA LEU A 453 -6.90 10.89 -27.61
C LEU A 453 -5.66 11.43 -28.33
N ASN A 454 -5.82 12.37 -29.25
CA ASN A 454 -4.69 13.01 -29.93
C ASN A 454 -4.20 14.22 -29.10
N PHE A 455 -3.29 13.99 -28.16
CA PHE A 455 -2.71 15.06 -27.36
C PHE A 455 -1.45 15.67 -27.99
N GLY A 456 -1.05 15.24 -29.19
CA GLY A 456 0.22 15.60 -29.82
C GLY A 456 0.48 17.11 -29.86
N LYS A 457 -0.54 17.92 -30.17
CA LYS A 457 -0.44 19.39 -30.20
C LYS A 457 -0.31 20.05 -28.83
N PHE A 458 -0.72 19.36 -27.77
CA PHE A 458 -0.72 19.87 -26.41
C PHE A 458 0.58 19.51 -25.67
N PHE A 459 1.25 18.45 -26.11
CA PHE A 459 2.56 18.01 -25.63
C PHE A 459 3.70 18.57 -26.49
N THR A 460 3.89 19.90 -26.45
CA THR A 460 4.85 20.60 -27.33
C THR A 460 6.32 20.35 -26.98
N GLU A 461 6.65 20.07 -25.72
CA GLU A 461 8.03 19.90 -25.23
C GLU A 461 8.18 18.68 -24.31
N PHE A 462 7.63 17.53 -24.71
CA PHE A 462 7.70 16.29 -23.91
C PHE A 462 8.96 15.46 -24.12
N GLN A 463 9.78 15.81 -25.12
CA GLN A 463 10.96 15.03 -25.48
C GLN A 463 11.96 15.09 -24.31
N ASN A 464 12.10 13.96 -23.60
CA ASN A 464 13.01 13.74 -22.47
C ASN A 464 12.56 14.24 -21.09
N ALA A 465 11.28 14.61 -20.91
CA ALA A 465 10.78 14.98 -19.58
C ALA A 465 10.57 13.73 -18.70
N GLN A 466 11.56 13.43 -17.85
CA GLN A 466 11.41 12.49 -16.73
C GLN A 466 10.74 13.14 -15.51
N ASP A 467 10.70 14.47 -15.49
CA ASP A 467 10.29 15.29 -14.35
C ASP A 467 9.01 16.07 -14.69
N TRP A 468 7.97 15.85 -13.89
CA TRP A 468 6.67 16.52 -14.02
C TRP A 468 6.75 18.04 -13.92
N SER A 469 7.71 18.59 -13.17
CA SER A 469 7.88 20.05 -13.03
C SER A 469 8.35 20.73 -14.33
N LYS A 470 8.94 19.97 -15.25
CA LYS A 470 9.45 20.45 -16.55
C LYS A 470 8.46 20.24 -17.69
N VAL A 471 7.36 19.56 -17.41
CA VAL A 471 6.32 19.27 -18.39
C VAL A 471 5.64 20.57 -18.81
N ARG A 472 5.57 20.79 -20.13
CA ARG A 472 4.75 21.85 -20.72
C ARG A 472 3.51 21.27 -21.38
N ILE A 473 2.36 21.86 -21.04
CA ILE A 473 1.08 21.59 -21.68
C ILE A 473 0.58 22.89 -22.28
N CYS A 474 0.36 22.90 -23.59
CA CYS A 474 0.00 24.11 -24.36
C CYS A 474 1.07 25.22 -24.22
N GLY A 475 2.35 24.86 -24.26
CA GLY A 475 3.47 25.81 -24.15
C GLY A 475 3.76 26.37 -22.75
N SER A 476 2.91 26.09 -21.76
CA SER A 476 3.10 26.54 -20.37
C SER A 476 3.52 25.40 -19.45
N LEU A 477 4.37 25.69 -18.46
CA LEU A 477 4.71 24.74 -17.41
C LEU A 477 3.48 24.38 -16.57
N LEU A 478 3.50 23.20 -15.97
CA LEU A 478 2.49 22.81 -14.99
C LEU A 478 2.53 23.73 -13.77
N GLU A 479 1.37 24.23 -13.38
CA GLU A 479 1.22 25.05 -12.18
C GLU A 479 1.39 24.18 -10.92
N PRO A 480 1.84 24.72 -9.78
CA PRO A 480 2.05 23.94 -8.55
C PRO A 480 0.82 23.14 -8.10
N GLN A 481 -0.38 23.71 -8.28
CA GLN A 481 -1.64 23.04 -7.98
C GLN A 481 -1.88 21.79 -8.84
N VAL A 482 -1.41 21.79 -10.08
CA VAL A 482 -1.47 20.61 -10.97
C VAL A 482 -0.50 19.54 -10.50
N LEU A 483 0.72 19.92 -10.17
CA LEU A 483 1.72 18.98 -9.65
C LEU A 483 1.22 18.31 -8.36
N HIS A 484 0.63 19.10 -7.47
CA HIS A 484 0.00 18.58 -6.25
C HIS A 484 -1.19 17.66 -6.55
N ALA A 485 -2.02 17.99 -7.54
CA ALA A 485 -3.11 17.13 -7.97
C ALA A 485 -2.61 15.80 -8.55
N LEU A 486 -1.58 15.82 -9.41
CA LEU A 486 -0.96 14.61 -9.96
C LEU A 486 -0.37 13.70 -8.87
N GLU A 487 0.21 14.29 -7.83
CA GLU A 487 0.68 13.57 -6.63
C GLU A 487 -0.49 13.00 -5.83
N THR A 488 -1.53 13.80 -5.58
CA THR A 488 -2.76 13.38 -4.87
C THR A 488 -3.43 12.20 -5.59
N TRP A 489 -3.42 12.21 -6.92
CA TRP A 489 -3.95 11.13 -7.76
C TRP A 489 -2.95 10.01 -7.99
N SER A 490 -1.77 10.07 -7.36
CA SER A 490 -0.66 9.14 -7.52
C SER A 490 -0.17 8.97 -8.97
N ILE A 491 -0.57 9.83 -9.91
CA ILE A 491 -0.11 9.74 -11.30
C ILE A 491 1.41 9.91 -11.36
N SER A 492 1.96 10.88 -10.63
CA SER A 492 3.41 11.14 -10.62
C SER A 492 4.23 10.06 -9.91
N VAL A 493 3.58 9.26 -9.06
CA VAL A 493 4.19 8.13 -8.33
C VAL A 493 4.29 6.89 -9.22
N PHE A 494 3.30 6.66 -10.08
CA PHE A 494 3.26 5.48 -10.95
C PHE A 494 3.83 5.74 -12.34
N PHE A 495 3.67 6.94 -12.89
CA PHE A 495 4.01 7.21 -14.29
C PHE A 495 4.99 8.36 -14.41
N THR A 496 5.99 8.18 -15.26
CA THR A 496 6.70 9.31 -15.84
C THR A 496 5.78 10.05 -16.83
N PRO A 497 6.07 11.31 -17.18
CA PRO A 497 5.31 12.02 -18.19
C PRO A 497 5.23 11.25 -19.53
N MET A 498 6.35 10.70 -19.99
CA MET A 498 6.40 9.95 -21.26
C MET A 498 5.51 8.70 -21.24
N GLU A 499 5.51 7.98 -20.13
CA GLU A 499 4.68 6.77 -19.95
C GLU A 499 3.20 7.12 -19.90
N LEU A 500 2.82 8.19 -19.19
CA LEU A 500 1.44 8.64 -19.20
C LEU A 500 1.00 8.97 -20.62
N ARG A 501 1.84 9.69 -21.37
CA ARG A 501 1.58 10.01 -22.78
C ARG A 501 1.42 8.74 -23.61
N GLN A 502 2.28 7.73 -23.43
CA GLN A 502 2.12 6.43 -24.09
C GLN A 502 0.76 5.78 -23.79
N LEU A 503 0.24 5.95 -22.59
CA LEU A 503 -1.05 5.40 -22.19
C LEU A 503 -2.25 6.17 -22.74
N VAL A 504 -2.17 7.50 -22.90
CA VAL A 504 -3.32 8.36 -23.22
C VAL A 504 -3.28 9.06 -24.58
N ASP A 505 -2.13 9.10 -25.27
CA ASP A 505 -1.94 9.82 -26.55
C ASP A 505 -1.80 8.86 -27.74
N PHE A 506 -2.64 9.04 -28.76
CA PHE A 506 -2.58 8.28 -30.02
C PHE A 506 -1.36 8.66 -30.87
N ASP A 507 -0.98 9.94 -30.86
CA ASP A 507 0.07 10.47 -31.73
C ASP A 507 1.47 10.15 -31.19
N PHE A 508 1.54 9.59 -29.98
CA PHE A 508 2.78 9.17 -29.38
C PHE A 508 3.15 7.75 -29.84
N VAL A 509 3.94 7.70 -30.91
CA VAL A 509 4.68 6.49 -31.29
C VAL A 509 5.98 6.49 -30.49
N THR A 510 6.19 5.44 -29.69
CA THR A 510 7.46 5.24 -28.99
C THR A 510 8.53 5.08 -30.07
N PRO A 511 9.61 5.89 -30.06
CA PRO A 511 10.67 5.77 -31.06
C PRO A 511 11.35 4.41 -31.06
#